data_AF-A0A2N4SHI2-F1
#
_entry.id   AF-A0A2N4SHI2-F1
#
_cell.length_a   1.000
_cell.length_b   1.000
_cell.length_c   1.000
_cell.angle_alpha   90.00
_cell.angle_beta   90.00
_cell.angle_gamma   90.00
#
_symmetry.space_group_name_H-M   'P 1'
#
loop_
_entity.id
_entity.type
_entity.pdbx_description
1 polymer ?
#
loop_
_entity_poly.entity_id
_entity_poly.type
_entity_poly.pdbx_seq_one_letter_code
_entity_poly.pdbx_strand_id
1 'polypeptide(L)'
;MTVSVQDPIKKYFGNGSAVSFTYPYLLLDQADLKVYLNGVLASGYTVTGIGNGGGGAVIFPSPPASGTLVILQRLVVLNRETDYQEAAAIPTDTLDRDFDRAWLAIQDTRAAAPLTLNGLGELDATTKRIINLADPINAQDAVTKAWAETAGTAQVALAAAQAVIASNAANVASASSAAASSSQSAAAASATIANAAVATVGVSETNAAASAVAAASSQTGAAGSAAQAVTQAGLADASKVAAGVSEVNAATSATNANTSKVAAGVSETNASASAVNAAASATAAAASAASIAGGPVASIAGLTGAVTSAALKTATALNLVNNTADLSKPISTATQAAINALAVATTGDFKFVMRATAPTGWVAGDGSTIGNVGSGATRANVDTQALFTAWWTDYTNAQLPILTSTGTASTRGASAAADWTAGKRLTVFDVRERFIRSSGTVVINGTKYAESVGPHTHPISPMVALPGTGGGSGFTYNQVSTGSPLGAGNTGSPAGTETAPVHIAMLGCFKL
;
A
#
# COMPACT_ATOMS: atom_id res chain seq x y z
N MET A 1 -106.60 -61.15 -54.20
CA MET A 1 -105.21 -61.72 -54.15
C MET A 1 -104.46 -60.98 -53.05
N THR A 2 -103.58 -61.62 -52.29
CA THR A 2 -102.84 -60.93 -51.23
C THR A 2 -101.62 -60.18 -51.76
N VAL A 3 -101.36 -58.99 -51.23
CA VAL A 3 -100.20 -58.17 -51.60
C VAL A 3 -99.01 -58.46 -50.67
N SER A 4 -97.91 -58.94 -51.25
CA SER A 4 -96.65 -59.14 -50.53
C SER A 4 -95.91 -57.83 -50.26
N VAL A 5 -94.89 -57.86 -49.41
CA VAL A 5 -94.02 -56.70 -49.16
C VAL A 5 -93.26 -56.35 -50.44
N GLN A 6 -93.35 -55.10 -50.88
CA GLN A 6 -92.73 -54.57 -52.08
C GLN A 6 -91.97 -53.28 -51.75
N ASP A 7 -90.90 -53.00 -52.48
CA ASP A 7 -90.23 -51.69 -52.44
C ASP A 7 -91.02 -50.70 -53.31
N PRO A 8 -91.65 -49.67 -52.73
CA PRO A 8 -92.48 -48.72 -53.48
C PRO A 8 -91.66 -47.74 -54.33
N ILE A 9 -90.32 -47.79 -54.30
CA ILE A 9 -89.46 -46.86 -55.02
C ILE A 9 -88.57 -47.60 -56.01
N LYS A 10 -88.61 -47.17 -57.27
CA LYS A 10 -87.65 -47.60 -58.29
C LYS A 10 -86.95 -46.40 -58.90
N LYS A 11 -85.62 -46.48 -59.01
CA LYS A 11 -84.77 -45.42 -59.57
C LYS A 11 -84.09 -45.89 -60.84
N TYR A 12 -84.06 -45.02 -61.84
CA TYR A 12 -83.34 -45.20 -63.10
C TYR A 12 -82.51 -43.96 -63.41
N PHE A 13 -81.46 -44.14 -64.21
CA PHE A 13 -80.78 -43.04 -64.87
C PHE A 13 -81.20 -43.02 -66.33
N GLY A 14 -81.74 -41.89 -66.78
CA GLY A 14 -82.04 -41.66 -68.19
C GLY A 14 -80.75 -41.74 -69.01
N ASN A 15 -80.82 -42.38 -70.17
CA ASN A 15 -79.72 -42.51 -71.13
C ASN A 15 -79.90 -41.60 -72.36
N GLY A 16 -80.92 -40.75 -72.38
CA GLY A 16 -81.26 -39.89 -73.53
C GLY A 16 -82.05 -40.59 -74.65
N SER A 17 -82.33 -41.89 -74.55
CA SER A 17 -83.01 -42.65 -75.61
C SER A 17 -84.18 -43.52 -75.15
N ALA A 18 -84.15 -44.06 -73.92
CA ALA A 18 -85.22 -44.89 -73.39
C ALA A 18 -86.45 -44.04 -73.00
N VAL A 19 -87.63 -44.44 -73.47
CA VAL A 19 -88.91 -43.78 -73.15
C VAL A 19 -89.76 -44.56 -72.15
N SER A 20 -89.49 -45.85 -71.96
CA SER A 20 -90.28 -46.75 -71.09
C SER A 20 -89.46 -47.20 -69.89
N PHE A 21 -90.00 -47.00 -68.69
CA PHE A 21 -89.37 -47.34 -67.42
C PHE A 21 -90.31 -48.17 -66.57
N THR A 22 -89.91 -49.37 -66.18
CA THR A 22 -90.79 -50.31 -65.47
C THR A 22 -90.84 -50.04 -63.97
N TYR A 23 -91.97 -50.30 -63.33
CA TYR A 23 -92.11 -50.33 -61.89
C TYR A 23 -92.49 -51.76 -61.44
N PRO A 24 -91.77 -52.38 -60.47
CA PRO A 24 -91.95 -53.79 -60.11
C PRO A 24 -92.94 -54.00 -58.94
N TYR A 25 -93.94 -53.13 -58.80
CA TYR A 25 -94.84 -53.11 -57.64
C TYR A 25 -96.31 -52.87 -58.03
N LEU A 26 -97.25 -53.32 -57.20
CA LEU A 26 -98.68 -53.12 -57.45
C LEU A 26 -99.05 -51.63 -57.36
N LEU A 27 -99.79 -51.16 -58.36
CA LEU A 27 -100.37 -49.83 -58.40
C LEU A 27 -101.89 -49.98 -58.55
N LEU A 28 -102.67 -49.53 -57.57
CA LEU A 28 -104.13 -49.65 -57.59
C LEU A 28 -104.77 -48.59 -58.48
N ASP A 29 -104.32 -47.33 -58.36
CA ASP A 29 -104.76 -46.22 -59.20
C ASP A 29 -103.55 -45.45 -59.76
N GLN A 30 -103.70 -44.85 -60.95
CA GLN A 30 -102.65 -44.03 -61.55
C GLN A 30 -102.20 -42.86 -60.64
N ALA A 31 -103.14 -42.31 -59.85
CA ALA A 31 -102.88 -41.20 -58.95
C ALA A 31 -101.88 -41.54 -57.82
N ASP A 32 -101.77 -42.83 -57.48
CA ASP A 32 -100.87 -43.35 -56.47
C ASP A 32 -99.41 -43.41 -56.96
N LEU A 33 -99.13 -43.08 -58.24
CA LEU A 33 -97.77 -43.03 -58.78
C LEU A 33 -97.27 -41.59 -58.88
N LYS A 34 -96.16 -41.29 -58.20
CA LYS A 34 -95.41 -40.05 -58.34
C LYS A 34 -94.11 -40.32 -59.10
N VAL A 35 -93.94 -39.59 -60.19
CA VAL A 35 -92.76 -39.67 -61.04
C VAL A 35 -91.94 -38.41 -60.84
N TYR A 36 -90.67 -38.54 -60.47
CA TYR A 36 -89.75 -37.41 -60.32
C TYR A 36 -88.63 -37.48 -61.34
N LEU A 37 -88.31 -36.34 -61.95
CA LEU A 37 -87.13 -36.15 -62.79
C LEU A 37 -86.19 -35.17 -62.06
N ASN A 38 -85.01 -35.65 -61.67
CA ASN A 38 -84.05 -34.88 -60.85
C ASN A 38 -84.67 -34.25 -59.58
N GLY A 39 -85.62 -34.96 -58.96
CA GLY A 39 -86.31 -34.51 -57.74
C GLY A 39 -87.51 -33.57 -57.97
N VAL A 40 -87.80 -33.19 -59.22
CA VAL A 40 -88.99 -32.39 -59.58
C VAL A 40 -90.11 -33.31 -60.03
N LEU A 41 -91.34 -33.09 -59.54
CA LEU A 41 -92.51 -33.86 -59.94
C LEU A 41 -92.77 -33.68 -61.44
N ALA A 42 -92.76 -34.79 -62.19
CA ALA A 42 -93.02 -34.82 -63.61
C ALA A 42 -94.52 -34.97 -63.92
N SER A 43 -94.92 -34.58 -65.13
CA SER A 43 -96.26 -34.80 -65.68
C SER A 43 -96.16 -35.17 -67.17
N GLY A 44 -97.28 -35.53 -67.80
CA GLY A 44 -97.32 -35.85 -69.25
C GLY A 44 -96.78 -37.23 -69.63
N TYR A 45 -96.72 -38.17 -68.70
CA TYR A 45 -96.38 -39.57 -68.95
C TYR A 45 -97.64 -40.47 -68.96
N THR A 46 -97.53 -41.64 -69.58
CA THR A 46 -98.58 -42.68 -69.57
C THR A 46 -98.15 -43.83 -68.67
N VAL A 47 -99.10 -44.38 -67.90
CA VAL A 47 -98.86 -45.53 -67.02
C VAL A 47 -99.58 -46.74 -67.57
N THR A 48 -98.88 -47.87 -67.67
CA THR A 48 -99.44 -49.17 -68.05
C THR A 48 -99.25 -50.17 -66.92
N GLY A 49 -100.06 -51.23 -66.86
CA GLY A 49 -99.94 -52.28 -65.83
C GLY A 49 -100.52 -51.92 -64.46
N ILE A 50 -101.51 -51.01 -64.43
CA ILE A 50 -102.33 -50.74 -63.23
C ILE A 50 -103.11 -52.00 -62.87
N GLY A 51 -103.19 -52.33 -61.57
CA GLY A 51 -103.83 -53.54 -61.05
C GLY A 51 -102.97 -54.82 -61.14
N ASN A 52 -101.79 -54.78 -61.80
CA ASN A 52 -100.91 -55.93 -61.91
C ASN A 52 -99.96 -56.03 -60.70
N GLY A 53 -99.94 -57.18 -60.03
CA GLY A 53 -99.07 -57.43 -58.87
C GLY A 53 -97.57 -57.37 -59.18
N GLY A 54 -97.18 -57.70 -60.43
CA GLY A 54 -95.80 -57.57 -60.94
C GLY A 54 -95.45 -56.17 -61.45
N GLY A 55 -96.40 -55.24 -61.40
CA GLY A 55 -96.27 -53.86 -61.85
C GLY A 55 -96.39 -53.68 -63.37
N GLY A 56 -95.81 -52.60 -63.86
CA GLY A 56 -96.05 -52.08 -65.20
C GLY A 56 -94.97 -51.12 -65.68
N ALA A 57 -95.31 -50.15 -66.53
CA ALA A 57 -94.35 -49.18 -67.04
C ALA A 57 -94.88 -47.75 -67.11
N VAL A 58 -93.97 -46.80 -66.91
CA VAL A 58 -94.15 -45.37 -67.19
C VAL A 58 -93.51 -45.06 -68.53
N ILE A 59 -94.30 -44.54 -69.46
CA ILE A 59 -93.89 -44.20 -70.82
C ILE A 59 -93.92 -42.68 -70.97
N PHE A 60 -92.77 -42.09 -71.31
CA PHE A 60 -92.63 -40.67 -71.60
C PHE A 60 -92.79 -40.40 -73.11
N PRO A 61 -93.37 -39.25 -73.50
CA PRO A 61 -93.48 -38.86 -74.91
C PRO A 61 -92.12 -38.51 -75.54
N SER A 62 -91.14 -38.13 -74.72
CA SER A 62 -89.75 -37.87 -75.10
C SER A 62 -88.80 -38.51 -74.10
N PRO A 63 -87.66 -39.09 -74.53
CA PRO A 63 -86.74 -39.75 -73.61
C PRO A 63 -86.13 -38.74 -72.62
N PRO A 64 -86.10 -39.05 -71.31
CA PRO A 64 -85.40 -38.21 -70.34
C PRO A 64 -83.92 -38.04 -70.73
N ALA A 65 -83.41 -36.81 -70.60
CA ALA A 65 -82.03 -36.48 -70.95
C ALA A 65 -81.02 -37.37 -70.21
N SER A 66 -79.86 -37.62 -70.83
CA SER A 66 -78.81 -38.47 -70.25
C SER A 66 -78.38 -37.95 -68.87
N GLY A 67 -78.28 -38.85 -67.90
CA GLY A 67 -77.92 -38.54 -66.51
C GLY A 67 -79.09 -38.05 -65.63
N THR A 68 -80.29 -37.87 -66.18
CA THR A 68 -81.48 -37.51 -65.38
C THR A 68 -81.87 -38.66 -64.46
N LEU A 69 -81.95 -38.40 -63.15
CA LEU A 69 -82.47 -39.37 -62.18
C LEU A 69 -83.99 -39.44 -62.31
N VAL A 70 -84.49 -40.56 -62.81
CA VAL A 70 -85.92 -40.89 -62.90
C VAL A 70 -86.31 -41.70 -61.67
N ILE A 71 -87.23 -41.19 -60.87
CA ILE A 71 -87.74 -41.90 -59.68
C ILE A 71 -89.21 -42.21 -59.92
N LEU A 72 -89.55 -43.50 -59.90
CA LEU A 72 -90.92 -44.00 -59.90
C LEU A 72 -91.26 -44.39 -58.47
N GLN A 73 -92.10 -43.60 -57.81
CA GLN A 73 -92.48 -43.84 -56.43
C GLN A 73 -93.98 -44.06 -56.32
N ARG A 74 -94.37 -45.18 -55.72
CA ARG A 74 -95.73 -45.33 -55.21
C ARG A 74 -95.88 -44.51 -53.94
N LEU A 75 -96.93 -43.70 -53.93
CA LEU A 75 -97.40 -42.94 -52.80
C LEU A 75 -98.92 -43.02 -52.81
N VAL A 76 -99.45 -44.05 -52.15
CA VAL A 76 -100.90 -44.27 -52.04
C VAL A 76 -101.55 -43.06 -51.39
N VAL A 77 -102.57 -42.53 -52.05
CA VAL A 77 -103.41 -41.48 -51.47
C VAL A 77 -104.16 -42.09 -50.28
N LEU A 78 -104.00 -41.50 -49.09
CA LEU A 78 -104.65 -41.95 -47.86
C LEU A 78 -106.13 -41.52 -47.84
N ASN A 79 -106.97 -42.21 -48.60
CA ASN A 79 -108.43 -42.06 -48.57
C ASN A 79 -109.11 -43.45 -48.50
N ARG A 80 -110.29 -43.48 -47.87
CA ARG A 80 -111.19 -44.64 -47.90
C ARG A 80 -112.58 -44.14 -48.26
N GLU A 81 -113.04 -44.48 -49.44
CA GLU A 81 -114.33 -44.01 -49.99
C GLU A 81 -115.42 -45.09 -49.97
N THR A 82 -115.04 -46.36 -49.73
CA THR A 82 -115.99 -47.47 -49.66
C THR A 82 -116.73 -47.48 -48.31
N ASP A 83 -118.05 -47.35 -48.38
CA ASP A 83 -118.98 -47.55 -47.26
C ASP A 83 -119.75 -48.87 -47.43
N TYR A 84 -119.50 -49.84 -46.56
CA TYR A 84 -120.18 -51.14 -46.61
C TYR A 84 -121.54 -51.05 -45.93
N GLN A 85 -122.59 -51.37 -46.68
CA GLN A 85 -123.95 -51.38 -46.16
C GLN A 85 -124.21 -52.62 -45.29
N GLU A 86 -124.96 -52.44 -44.21
CA GLU A 86 -125.36 -53.53 -43.32
C GLU A 86 -126.25 -54.55 -44.05
N ALA A 87 -126.00 -55.85 -43.84
CA ALA A 87 -126.73 -56.98 -44.44
C ALA A 87 -126.71 -57.08 -45.99
N ALA A 88 -125.90 -56.28 -46.68
CA ALA A 88 -125.64 -56.44 -48.11
C ALA A 88 -124.54 -57.50 -48.38
N ALA A 89 -124.58 -58.12 -49.56
CA ALA A 89 -123.47 -58.96 -50.01
C ALA A 89 -122.21 -58.09 -50.18
N ILE A 90 -121.10 -58.47 -49.56
CA ILE A 90 -119.82 -57.77 -49.67
C ILE A 90 -119.10 -58.28 -50.93
N PRO A 91 -118.89 -57.45 -51.96
CA PRO A 91 -118.10 -57.85 -53.11
C PRO A 91 -116.64 -58.04 -52.68
N THR A 92 -116.11 -59.25 -52.87
CA THR A 92 -114.73 -59.60 -52.50
C THR A 92 -113.72 -58.68 -53.17
N ASP A 93 -113.97 -58.25 -54.41
CA ASP A 93 -113.07 -57.36 -55.16
C ASP A 93 -112.96 -55.97 -54.53
N THR A 94 -114.06 -55.47 -53.96
CA THR A 94 -114.07 -54.17 -53.26
C THR A 94 -113.37 -54.29 -51.91
N LEU A 95 -113.58 -55.40 -51.20
CA LEU A 95 -112.93 -55.69 -49.92
C LEU A 95 -111.43 -55.89 -50.04
N ASP A 96 -110.98 -56.72 -51.00
CA ASP A 96 -109.56 -56.94 -51.27
C ASP A 96 -108.88 -55.62 -51.67
N ARG A 97 -109.52 -54.81 -52.53
CA ARG A 97 -108.96 -53.52 -52.94
C ARG A 97 -108.76 -52.55 -51.78
N ASP A 98 -109.71 -52.48 -50.85
CA ASP A 98 -109.61 -51.61 -49.66
C ASP A 98 -108.50 -52.09 -48.71
N PHE A 99 -108.38 -53.41 -48.48
CA PHE A 99 -107.30 -53.97 -47.67
C PHE A 99 -105.92 -53.80 -48.32
N ASP A 100 -105.83 -54.04 -49.62
CA ASP A 100 -104.60 -53.85 -50.39
C ASP A 100 -104.17 -52.38 -50.35
N ARG A 101 -105.11 -51.43 -50.49
CA ARG A 101 -104.80 -49.99 -50.41
C ARG A 101 -104.21 -49.62 -49.05
N ALA A 102 -104.82 -50.09 -47.96
CA ALA A 102 -104.31 -49.86 -46.61
C ALA A 102 -102.92 -50.48 -46.41
N TRP A 103 -102.71 -51.70 -46.90
CA TRP A 103 -101.43 -52.39 -46.81
C TRP A 103 -100.32 -51.68 -47.60
N LEU A 104 -100.62 -51.23 -48.82
CA LEU A 104 -99.68 -50.48 -49.65
C LEU A 104 -99.31 -49.13 -49.02
N ALA A 105 -100.28 -48.41 -48.45
CA ALA A 105 -100.03 -47.17 -47.72
C ALA A 105 -99.07 -47.35 -46.52
N ILE A 106 -99.19 -48.47 -45.79
CA ILE A 106 -98.28 -48.82 -44.69
C ILE A 106 -96.86 -49.07 -45.21
N GLN A 107 -96.72 -49.80 -46.33
CA GLN A 107 -95.41 -50.05 -46.95
C GLN A 107 -94.74 -48.74 -47.41
N ASP A 108 -95.51 -47.85 -48.04
CA ASP A 108 -95.02 -46.56 -48.53
C ASP A 108 -94.52 -45.68 -47.37
N THR A 109 -95.28 -45.62 -46.27
CA THR A 109 -94.91 -44.87 -45.07
C THR A 109 -93.61 -45.41 -44.44
N ARG A 110 -93.46 -46.73 -44.39
CA ARG A 110 -92.23 -47.37 -43.88
C ARG A 110 -91.01 -47.09 -44.76
N ALA A 111 -91.18 -47.05 -46.08
CA ALA A 111 -90.10 -46.77 -47.02
C ALA A 111 -89.68 -45.28 -47.03
N ALA A 112 -90.59 -44.37 -46.65
CA ALA A 112 -90.36 -42.93 -46.62
C ALA A 112 -89.72 -42.39 -45.32
N ALA A 113 -89.51 -43.24 -44.30
CA ALA A 113 -88.93 -42.83 -43.03
C ALA A 113 -87.49 -42.26 -43.22
N PRO A 114 -87.18 -41.04 -42.72
CA PRO A 114 -85.87 -40.40 -42.95
C PRO A 114 -84.74 -41.09 -42.18
N LEU A 115 -85.06 -41.65 -41.01
CA LEU A 115 -84.18 -42.47 -40.17
C LEU A 115 -85.01 -43.66 -39.68
N THR A 116 -84.42 -44.86 -39.73
CA THR A 116 -85.03 -46.07 -39.18
C THR A 116 -84.37 -46.42 -37.86
N LEU A 117 -85.08 -47.11 -36.96
CA LEU A 117 -84.45 -47.67 -35.77
C LEU A 117 -83.72 -48.97 -36.13
N ASN A 118 -82.48 -49.13 -35.66
CA ASN A 118 -81.79 -50.42 -35.72
C ASN A 118 -82.35 -51.39 -34.66
N GLY A 119 -81.81 -52.61 -34.59
CA GLY A 119 -82.21 -53.63 -33.62
C GLY A 119 -81.96 -53.28 -32.14
N LEU A 120 -81.29 -52.16 -31.87
CA LEU A 120 -80.98 -51.63 -30.53
C LEU A 120 -81.80 -50.38 -30.19
N GLY A 121 -82.69 -49.92 -31.09
CA GLY A 121 -83.48 -48.71 -30.88
C GLY A 121 -82.72 -47.40 -31.16
N GLU A 122 -81.61 -47.45 -31.89
CA GLU A 122 -80.84 -46.27 -32.30
C GLU A 122 -81.28 -45.78 -33.68
N LEU A 123 -81.27 -44.47 -33.90
CA LEU A 123 -81.54 -43.88 -35.22
C LEU A 123 -80.39 -44.22 -36.19
N ASP A 124 -80.69 -44.96 -37.24
CA ASP A 124 -79.73 -45.40 -38.25
C ASP A 124 -80.02 -44.73 -39.60
N ALA A 125 -79.05 -43.93 -40.07
CA ALA A 125 -79.05 -43.34 -41.41
C ALA A 125 -78.50 -44.32 -42.47
N THR A 126 -77.95 -45.45 -42.06
CA THR A 126 -77.22 -46.44 -42.85
C THR A 126 -76.05 -45.77 -43.60
N THR A 127 -76.13 -45.66 -44.92
CA THR A 127 -75.17 -44.95 -45.78
C THR A 127 -75.77 -43.69 -46.41
N LYS A 128 -76.93 -43.24 -45.92
CA LYS A 128 -77.63 -42.06 -46.42
C LYS A 128 -77.08 -40.79 -45.75
N ARG A 129 -77.06 -39.70 -46.51
CA ARG A 129 -76.64 -38.37 -46.02
C ARG A 129 -77.80 -37.70 -45.27
N ILE A 130 -77.50 -37.15 -44.10
CA ILE A 130 -78.39 -36.23 -43.37
C ILE A 130 -78.22 -34.83 -43.98
N ILE A 131 -79.31 -34.21 -44.41
CA ILE A 131 -79.34 -32.86 -45.00
C ILE A 131 -80.22 -31.92 -44.17
N ASN A 132 -79.98 -30.61 -44.27
CA ASN A 132 -80.70 -29.57 -43.52
C ASN A 132 -80.61 -29.75 -41.98
N LEU A 133 -79.47 -30.25 -41.50
CA LEU A 133 -79.16 -30.30 -40.06
C LEU A 133 -78.90 -28.87 -39.57
N ALA A 134 -79.57 -28.46 -38.49
CA ALA A 134 -79.35 -27.16 -37.85
C ALA A 134 -78.01 -27.13 -37.11
N ASP A 135 -77.54 -25.93 -36.74
CA ASP A 135 -76.36 -25.79 -35.90
C ASP A 135 -76.61 -26.34 -34.48
N PRO A 136 -75.59 -26.96 -33.86
CA PRO A 136 -75.72 -27.54 -32.53
C PRO A 136 -75.95 -26.45 -31.47
N ILE A 137 -76.80 -26.73 -30.47
CA ILE A 137 -77.04 -25.85 -29.31
C ILE A 137 -76.50 -26.50 -28.04
N ASN A 138 -76.77 -27.79 -27.85
CA ASN A 138 -76.33 -28.56 -26.69
C ASN A 138 -75.11 -29.42 -27.03
N ALA A 139 -74.38 -29.86 -26.00
CA ALA A 139 -73.13 -30.60 -26.16
C ALA A 139 -73.29 -32.00 -26.79
N GLN A 140 -74.51 -32.56 -26.84
CA GLN A 140 -74.80 -33.86 -27.44
C GLN A 140 -75.38 -33.76 -28.85
N ASP A 141 -75.57 -32.54 -29.37
CA ASP A 141 -76.15 -32.34 -30.70
C ASP A 141 -75.15 -32.77 -31.79
N ALA A 142 -75.68 -33.31 -32.89
CA ALA A 142 -74.87 -33.60 -34.07
C ALA A 142 -74.41 -32.29 -34.73
N VAL A 143 -73.19 -32.30 -35.28
CA VAL A 143 -72.58 -31.11 -35.91
C VAL A 143 -72.54 -31.22 -37.42
N THR A 144 -72.73 -30.10 -38.11
CA THR A 144 -72.46 -30.02 -39.55
C THR A 144 -70.95 -30.01 -39.80
N LYS A 145 -70.52 -30.49 -40.98
CA LYS A 145 -69.11 -30.43 -41.40
C LYS A 145 -68.56 -28.99 -41.31
N ALA A 146 -69.35 -28.01 -41.77
CA ALA A 146 -68.96 -26.60 -41.78
C ALA A 146 -68.68 -26.06 -40.36
N TRP A 147 -69.54 -26.42 -39.39
CA TRP A 147 -69.34 -26.02 -38.00
C TRP A 147 -68.05 -26.61 -37.42
N ALA A 148 -67.81 -27.92 -37.66
CA ALA A 148 -66.62 -28.61 -37.18
C ALA A 148 -65.32 -28.07 -37.79
N GLU A 149 -65.30 -27.83 -39.10
CA GLU A 149 -64.14 -27.26 -39.79
C GLU A 149 -63.87 -25.83 -39.32
N THR A 150 -64.90 -25.00 -39.15
CA THR A 150 -64.76 -23.63 -38.66
C THR A 150 -64.16 -23.60 -37.24
N ALA A 151 -64.70 -24.43 -36.34
CA ALA A 151 -64.16 -24.57 -34.99
C ALA A 151 -62.70 -25.05 -35.00
N GLY A 152 -62.37 -26.03 -35.85
CA GLY A 152 -61.01 -26.53 -36.01
C GLY A 152 -60.04 -25.48 -36.56
N THR A 153 -60.41 -24.75 -37.61
CA THR A 153 -59.60 -23.68 -38.21
C THR A 153 -59.31 -22.57 -37.21
N ALA A 154 -60.28 -22.18 -36.37
CA ALA A 154 -60.05 -21.20 -35.31
C ALA A 154 -58.94 -21.67 -34.36
N GLN A 155 -58.97 -22.91 -33.88
CA GLN A 155 -57.95 -23.40 -32.95
C GLN A 155 -56.57 -23.55 -33.57
N VAL A 156 -56.49 -23.94 -34.85
CA VAL A 156 -55.22 -23.96 -35.58
C VAL A 156 -54.64 -22.55 -35.71
N ALA A 157 -55.47 -21.54 -35.99
CA ALA A 157 -55.02 -20.14 -36.06
C ALA A 157 -54.52 -19.61 -34.71
N LEU A 158 -55.20 -19.93 -33.60
CA LEU A 158 -54.73 -19.59 -32.25
C LEU A 158 -53.39 -20.26 -31.94
N ALA A 159 -53.24 -21.54 -32.24
CA ALA A 159 -51.99 -22.27 -32.01
C ALA A 159 -50.82 -21.68 -32.82
N ALA A 160 -51.07 -21.32 -34.08
CA ALA A 160 -50.07 -20.67 -34.94
C ALA A 160 -49.65 -19.29 -34.39
N ALA A 161 -50.62 -18.48 -33.94
CA ALA A 161 -50.33 -17.19 -33.31
C ALA A 161 -49.48 -17.36 -32.03
N GLN A 162 -49.83 -18.34 -31.19
CA GLN A 162 -49.10 -18.62 -29.96
C GLN A 162 -47.66 -19.10 -30.23
N ALA A 163 -47.45 -19.88 -31.30
CA ALA A 163 -46.11 -20.29 -31.73
C ALA A 163 -45.24 -19.11 -32.16
N VAL A 164 -45.81 -18.13 -32.88
CA VAL A 164 -45.11 -16.90 -33.26
C VAL A 164 -44.74 -16.07 -32.03
N ILE A 165 -45.66 -15.91 -31.08
CA ILE A 165 -45.40 -15.21 -29.82
C ILE A 165 -44.25 -15.87 -29.04
N ALA A 166 -44.25 -17.21 -28.96
CA ALA A 166 -43.19 -17.97 -28.30
C ALA A 166 -41.83 -17.79 -28.98
N SER A 167 -41.79 -17.80 -30.33
CA SER A 167 -40.56 -17.55 -31.09
C SER A 167 -40.01 -16.14 -30.86
N ASN A 168 -40.89 -15.13 -30.85
CA ASN A 168 -40.50 -13.75 -30.56
C ASN A 168 -39.95 -13.59 -29.14
N ALA A 169 -40.58 -14.23 -28.15
CA ALA A 169 -40.09 -14.23 -26.78
C ALA A 169 -38.69 -14.87 -26.66
N ALA A 170 -38.44 -15.97 -27.36
CA ALA A 170 -37.13 -16.62 -27.40
C ALA A 170 -36.05 -15.74 -28.07
N ASN A 171 -36.40 -15.01 -29.13
CA ASN A 171 -35.50 -14.06 -29.79
C ASN A 171 -35.15 -12.88 -28.87
N VAL A 172 -36.13 -12.33 -28.15
CA VAL A 172 -35.92 -11.27 -27.17
C VAL A 172 -35.03 -11.74 -26.02
N ALA A 173 -35.23 -12.97 -25.53
CA ALA A 173 -34.37 -13.56 -24.50
C ALA A 173 -32.92 -13.72 -24.99
N SER A 174 -32.73 -14.23 -26.21
CA SER A 174 -31.41 -14.35 -26.83
C SER A 174 -30.71 -13.00 -26.99
N ALA A 175 -31.42 -11.98 -27.48
CA ALA A 175 -30.90 -10.62 -27.60
C ALA A 175 -30.53 -10.01 -26.23
N SER A 176 -31.37 -10.24 -25.21
CA SER A 176 -31.11 -9.79 -23.84
C SER A 176 -29.85 -10.45 -23.25
N SER A 177 -29.63 -11.73 -23.53
CA SER A 177 -28.41 -12.44 -23.10
C SER A 177 -27.14 -11.86 -23.76
N ALA A 178 -27.19 -11.56 -25.06
CA ALA A 178 -26.08 -10.95 -25.78
C ALA A 178 -25.79 -9.52 -25.28
N ALA A 179 -26.83 -8.74 -24.98
CA ALA A 179 -26.69 -7.43 -24.37
C ALA A 179 -26.03 -7.52 -22.99
N ALA A 180 -26.42 -8.48 -22.15
CA ALA A 180 -25.80 -8.71 -20.84
C ALA A 180 -24.31 -9.05 -20.95
N SER A 181 -23.91 -9.94 -21.89
CA SER A 181 -22.50 -10.22 -22.16
C SER A 181 -21.72 -8.99 -22.62
N SER A 182 -22.33 -8.16 -23.48
CA SER A 182 -21.72 -6.91 -23.95
C SER A 182 -21.51 -5.91 -22.81
N SER A 183 -22.51 -5.77 -21.91
CA SER A 183 -22.40 -4.95 -20.71
C SER A 183 -21.30 -5.46 -19.76
N GLN A 184 -21.14 -6.77 -19.62
CA GLN A 184 -20.07 -7.36 -18.83
C GLN A 184 -18.68 -7.01 -19.40
N SER A 185 -18.50 -7.13 -20.72
CA SER A 185 -17.25 -6.73 -21.38
C SER A 185 -16.95 -5.24 -21.22
N ALA A 186 -17.97 -4.37 -21.34
CA ALA A 186 -17.82 -2.93 -21.14
C ALA A 186 -17.44 -2.57 -19.69
N ALA A 187 -18.02 -3.26 -18.71
CA ALA A 187 -17.66 -3.11 -17.29
C ALA A 187 -16.21 -3.53 -17.02
N ALA A 188 -15.77 -4.66 -17.60
CA ALA A 188 -14.39 -5.12 -17.49
C ALA A 188 -13.39 -4.11 -18.11
N ALA A 189 -13.69 -3.58 -19.30
CA ALA A 189 -12.88 -2.55 -19.92
C ALA A 189 -12.80 -1.27 -19.06
N SER A 190 -13.93 -0.86 -18.49
CA SER A 190 -13.98 0.30 -17.57
C SER A 190 -13.12 0.08 -16.32
N ALA A 191 -13.12 -1.13 -15.76
CA ALA A 191 -12.26 -1.50 -14.63
C ALA A 191 -10.77 -1.45 -15.00
N THR A 192 -10.39 -1.91 -16.20
CA THR A 192 -9.01 -1.79 -16.70
C THR A 192 -8.57 -0.33 -16.82
N ILE A 193 -9.44 0.53 -17.38
CA ILE A 193 -9.17 1.97 -17.51
C ILE A 193 -9.00 2.61 -16.12
N ALA A 194 -9.86 2.28 -15.15
CA ALA A 194 -9.75 2.78 -13.78
C ALA A 194 -8.42 2.37 -13.13
N ASN A 195 -8.01 1.10 -13.29
CA ASN A 195 -6.74 0.62 -12.74
C ASN A 195 -5.53 1.32 -13.40
N ALA A 196 -5.57 1.58 -14.71
CA ALA A 196 -4.52 2.34 -15.40
C ALA A 196 -4.45 3.80 -14.91
N ALA A 197 -5.60 4.43 -14.63
CA ALA A 197 -5.65 5.76 -14.06
C ALA A 197 -5.02 5.79 -12.65
N VAL A 198 -5.33 4.82 -11.79
CA VAL A 198 -4.71 4.69 -10.45
C VAL A 198 -3.19 4.54 -10.56
N ALA A 199 -2.69 3.72 -11.48
CA ALA A 199 -1.25 3.58 -11.71
C ALA A 199 -0.60 4.91 -12.15
N THR A 200 -1.27 5.66 -13.03
CA THR A 200 -0.81 6.98 -13.48
C THR A 200 -0.75 8.00 -12.33
N VAL A 201 -1.71 7.97 -11.43
CA VAL A 201 -1.70 8.79 -10.20
C VAL A 201 -0.50 8.41 -9.32
N GLY A 202 -0.24 7.12 -9.08
CA GLY A 202 0.92 6.68 -8.29
C GLY A 202 2.27 7.10 -8.88
N VAL A 203 2.41 7.08 -10.21
CA VAL A 203 3.60 7.63 -10.90
C VAL A 203 3.70 9.14 -10.68
N SER A 204 2.59 9.86 -10.74
CA SER A 204 2.57 11.32 -10.51
C SER A 204 2.96 11.69 -9.08
N GLU A 205 2.50 10.93 -8.08
CA GLU A 205 2.91 11.09 -6.68
C GLU A 205 4.41 10.86 -6.50
N THR A 206 4.94 9.81 -7.13
CA THR A 206 6.38 9.51 -7.12
C THR A 206 7.19 10.65 -7.74
N ASN A 207 6.75 11.17 -8.89
CA ASN A 207 7.41 12.29 -9.57
C ASN A 207 7.35 13.58 -8.74
N ALA A 208 6.23 13.83 -8.04
CA ALA A 208 6.10 14.97 -7.13
C ALA A 208 7.07 14.86 -5.95
N ALA A 209 7.18 13.67 -5.34
CA ALA A 209 8.13 13.40 -4.27
C ALA A 209 9.59 13.57 -4.73
N ALA A 210 9.94 13.05 -5.91
CA ALA A 210 11.27 13.22 -6.49
C ALA A 210 11.60 14.70 -6.76
N SER A 211 10.62 15.47 -7.25
CA SER A 211 10.76 16.91 -7.47
C SER A 211 10.98 17.67 -6.15
N ALA A 212 10.30 17.28 -5.07
CA ALA A 212 10.50 17.86 -3.75
C ALA A 212 11.91 17.58 -3.19
N VAL A 213 12.44 16.37 -3.37
CA VAL A 213 13.81 16.01 -2.97
C VAL A 213 14.84 16.79 -3.78
N ALA A 214 14.63 16.94 -5.08
CA ALA A 214 15.49 17.75 -5.94
C ALA A 214 15.52 19.22 -5.51
N ALA A 215 14.36 19.80 -5.17
CA ALA A 215 14.26 21.15 -4.64
C ALA A 215 15.01 21.32 -3.30
N ALA A 216 14.85 20.38 -2.36
CA ALA A 216 15.55 20.39 -1.08
C ALA A 216 17.08 20.28 -1.24
N SER A 217 17.52 19.45 -2.19
CA SER A 217 18.94 19.30 -2.53
C SER A 217 19.51 20.58 -3.13
N SER A 218 18.75 21.25 -4.01
CA SER A 218 19.12 22.56 -4.57
C SER A 218 19.24 23.63 -3.49
N GLN A 219 18.31 23.67 -2.53
CA GLN A 219 18.36 24.60 -1.39
C GLN A 219 19.59 24.36 -0.50
N THR A 220 19.95 23.10 -0.27
CA THR A 220 21.17 22.72 0.46
C THR A 220 22.43 23.17 -0.30
N GLY A 221 22.45 22.97 -1.62
CA GLY A 221 23.54 23.47 -2.47
C GLY A 221 23.70 24.98 -2.40
N ALA A 222 22.60 25.73 -2.49
CA ALA A 222 22.60 27.19 -2.36
C ALA A 222 23.09 27.67 -0.98
N ALA A 223 22.66 27.01 0.10
CA ALA A 223 23.15 27.30 1.45
C ALA A 223 24.66 27.02 1.59
N GLY A 224 25.15 25.92 1.00
CA GLY A 224 26.58 25.60 0.94
C GLY A 224 27.39 26.65 0.16
N SER A 225 26.88 27.13 -0.97
CA SER A 225 27.50 28.22 -1.72
C SER A 225 27.54 29.53 -0.93
N ALA A 226 26.48 29.86 -0.20
CA ALA A 226 26.44 31.04 0.67
C ALA A 226 27.46 30.94 1.81
N ALA A 227 27.59 29.77 2.46
CA ALA A 227 28.59 29.54 3.49
C ALA A 227 30.02 29.71 2.97
N GLN A 228 30.32 29.15 1.79
CA GLN A 228 31.63 29.33 1.14
C GLN A 228 31.93 30.80 0.83
N ALA A 229 30.92 31.58 0.38
CA ALA A 229 31.09 33.01 0.15
C ALA A 229 31.45 33.77 1.44
N VAL A 230 30.81 33.43 2.57
CA VAL A 230 31.14 34.00 3.89
C VAL A 230 32.57 33.65 4.31
N THR A 231 32.99 32.38 4.16
CA THR A 231 34.36 31.96 4.44
C THR A 231 35.36 32.74 3.58
N GLN A 232 35.08 32.89 2.28
CA GLN A 232 35.96 33.60 1.36
C GLN A 232 36.06 35.10 1.68
N ALA A 233 34.96 35.72 2.12
CA ALA A 233 34.97 37.11 2.60
C ALA A 233 35.87 37.25 3.85
N GLY A 234 35.77 36.33 4.81
CA GLY A 234 36.64 36.32 5.98
C GLY A 234 38.12 36.16 5.64
N LEU A 235 38.46 35.30 4.68
CA LEU A 235 39.83 35.16 4.17
C LEU A 235 40.33 36.43 3.48
N ALA A 236 39.47 37.13 2.74
CA ALA A 236 39.81 38.41 2.12
C ALA A 236 40.08 39.50 3.18
N ASP A 237 39.26 39.56 4.24
CA ASP A 237 39.49 40.46 5.36
C ASP A 237 40.80 40.16 6.11
N ALA A 238 41.11 38.88 6.36
CA ALA A 238 42.38 38.48 6.95
C ALA A 238 43.58 38.87 6.07
N SER A 239 43.47 38.72 4.75
CA SER A 239 44.49 39.14 3.80
C SER A 239 44.71 40.66 3.81
N LYS A 240 43.63 41.45 3.91
CA LYS A 240 43.70 42.92 4.08
C LYS A 240 44.43 43.31 5.37
N VAL A 241 44.15 42.65 6.49
CA VAL A 241 44.85 42.89 7.76
C VAL A 241 46.35 42.55 7.64
N ALA A 242 46.67 41.41 7.03
CA ALA A 242 48.06 41.01 6.80
C ALA A 242 48.83 42.03 5.95
N ALA A 243 48.20 42.58 4.89
CA ALA A 243 48.79 43.64 4.08
C ALA A 243 49.07 44.91 4.90
N GLY A 244 48.15 45.32 5.78
CA GLY A 244 48.35 46.47 6.68
C GLY A 244 49.50 46.26 7.66
N VAL A 245 49.66 45.04 8.21
CA VAL A 245 50.81 44.70 9.06
C VAL A 245 52.12 44.77 8.27
N SER A 246 52.14 44.31 7.02
CA SER A 246 53.31 44.43 6.14
C SER A 246 53.71 45.89 5.89
N GLU A 247 52.73 46.80 5.74
CA GLU A 247 52.98 48.24 5.60
C GLU A 247 53.63 48.84 6.86
N VAL A 248 53.10 48.51 8.05
CA VAL A 248 53.68 48.93 9.33
C VAL A 248 55.09 48.39 9.53
N ASN A 249 55.32 47.12 9.17
CA ASN A 249 56.65 46.52 9.23
C ASN A 249 57.64 47.25 8.31
N ALA A 250 57.23 47.60 7.09
CA ALA A 250 58.06 48.37 6.17
C ALA A 250 58.39 49.78 6.72
N ALA A 251 57.42 50.48 7.31
CA ALA A 251 57.64 51.77 7.97
C ALA A 251 58.57 51.67 9.18
N THR A 252 58.45 50.60 9.96
CA THR A 252 59.34 50.29 11.09
C THR A 252 60.77 50.05 10.60
N SER A 253 60.95 49.26 9.53
CA SER A 253 62.26 49.05 8.91
C SER A 253 62.89 50.36 8.40
N ALA A 254 62.11 51.26 7.81
CA ALA A 254 62.58 52.59 7.41
C ALA A 254 63.04 53.44 8.60
N THR A 255 62.28 53.41 9.71
CA THR A 255 62.65 54.09 10.96
C THR A 255 63.94 53.54 11.54
N ASN A 256 64.08 52.21 11.60
CA ASN A 256 65.30 51.54 12.07
C ASN A 256 66.51 51.94 11.21
N ALA A 257 66.36 52.01 9.88
CA ALA A 257 67.42 52.48 8.99
C ALA A 257 67.82 53.94 9.28
N ASN A 258 66.86 54.82 9.54
CA ASN A 258 67.14 56.20 9.96
C ASN A 258 67.86 56.27 11.31
N THR A 259 67.46 55.47 12.30
CA THR A 259 68.15 55.37 13.60
C THR A 259 69.59 54.91 13.42
N SER A 260 69.83 53.89 12.59
CA SER A 260 71.19 53.43 12.26
C SER A 260 72.01 54.51 11.56
N LYS A 261 71.41 55.31 10.67
CA LYS A 261 72.07 56.47 10.04
C LYS A 261 72.48 57.53 11.07
N VAL A 262 71.61 57.86 12.03
CA VAL A 262 71.93 58.81 13.12
C VAL A 262 73.06 58.26 14.00
N ALA A 263 73.00 56.99 14.39
CA ALA A 263 74.03 56.34 15.19
C ALA A 263 75.40 56.34 14.48
N ALA A 264 75.43 56.17 13.16
CA ALA A 264 76.64 56.30 12.36
C ALA A 264 77.21 57.73 12.40
N GLY A 265 76.37 58.76 12.27
CA GLY A 265 76.80 60.17 12.38
C GLY A 265 77.31 60.55 13.78
N VAL A 266 76.69 60.01 14.85
CA VAL A 266 77.20 60.15 16.22
C VAL A 266 78.57 59.47 16.36
N SER A 267 78.77 58.30 15.74
CA SER A 267 80.05 57.60 15.75
C SER A 267 81.15 58.39 15.04
N GLU A 268 80.84 59.04 13.92
CA GLU A 268 81.75 59.95 13.21
C GLU A 268 82.12 61.18 14.06
N THR A 269 81.13 61.76 14.76
CA THR A 269 81.36 62.86 15.70
C THR A 269 82.25 62.43 16.87
N ASN A 270 81.99 61.26 17.47
CA ASN A 270 82.80 60.70 18.54
C ASN A 270 84.23 60.42 18.09
N ALA A 271 84.43 59.87 16.89
CA ALA A 271 85.75 59.67 16.31
C ALA A 271 86.52 61.00 16.14
N SER A 272 85.83 62.03 15.66
CA SER A 272 86.38 63.39 15.54
C SER A 272 86.78 63.97 16.92
N ALA A 273 85.92 63.81 17.93
CA ALA A 273 86.20 64.25 19.30
C ALA A 273 87.38 63.48 19.93
N SER A 274 87.47 62.16 19.72
CA SER A 274 88.61 61.36 20.14
C SER A 274 89.92 61.81 19.49
N ALA A 275 89.90 62.20 18.22
CA ALA A 275 91.08 62.77 17.54
C ALA A 275 91.52 64.11 18.16
N VAL A 276 90.57 64.99 18.49
CA VAL A 276 90.84 66.26 19.22
C VAL A 276 91.42 65.98 20.61
N ASN A 277 90.82 65.05 21.37
CA ASN A 277 91.31 64.67 22.69
C ASN A 277 92.72 64.06 22.65
N ALA A 278 93.03 63.26 21.62
CA ALA A 278 94.37 62.73 21.40
C ALA A 278 95.39 63.85 21.12
N ALA A 279 95.03 64.85 20.30
CA ALA A 279 95.87 66.01 20.04
C ALA A 279 96.08 66.89 21.30
N ALA A 280 95.02 67.09 22.10
CA ALA A 280 95.12 67.79 23.38
C ALA A 280 96.01 67.03 24.38
N SER A 281 95.87 65.70 24.46
CA SER A 281 96.72 64.85 25.31
C SER A 281 98.19 64.88 24.87
N ALA A 282 98.46 64.90 23.57
CA ALA A 282 99.82 65.08 23.05
C ALA A 282 100.41 66.44 23.45
N THR A 283 99.60 67.49 23.45
CA THR A 283 99.99 68.84 23.91
C THR A 283 100.25 68.87 25.42
N ALA A 284 99.38 68.23 26.22
CA ALA A 284 99.54 68.12 27.67
C ALA A 284 100.76 67.26 28.06
N ALA A 285 101.06 66.20 27.31
CA ALA A 285 102.28 65.42 27.47
C ALA A 285 103.54 66.25 27.17
N ALA A 286 103.51 67.08 26.12
CA ALA A 286 104.60 68.02 25.83
C ALA A 286 104.79 69.07 26.95
N ALA A 287 103.70 69.60 27.52
CA ALA A 287 103.74 70.50 28.67
C ALA A 287 104.25 69.81 29.96
N SER A 288 103.88 68.54 30.17
CA SER A 288 104.35 67.74 31.30
C SER A 288 105.84 67.41 31.17
N ALA A 289 106.32 67.10 29.97
CA ALA A 289 107.74 66.98 29.68
C ALA A 289 108.51 68.29 29.94
N ALA A 290 107.90 69.45 29.68
CA ALA A 290 108.48 70.75 30.03
C ALA A 290 108.51 71.02 31.55
N SER A 291 107.56 70.49 32.33
CA SER A 291 107.54 70.62 33.81
C SER A 291 108.53 69.71 34.55
N ILE A 292 108.91 68.56 33.96
CA ILE A 292 109.95 67.66 34.51
C ILE A 292 111.37 68.25 34.35
N ALA A 293 111.55 69.26 33.49
CA ALA A 293 112.81 69.96 33.33
C ALA A 293 113.15 70.98 34.45
N GLY A 294 112.32 71.08 35.51
CA GLY A 294 112.51 72.04 36.61
C GLY A 294 112.38 71.47 38.03
N GLY A 295 113.34 70.63 38.47
CA GLY A 295 113.68 70.40 39.91
C GLY A 295 112.73 69.54 40.79
N PRO A 296 113.22 68.88 41.89
CA PRO A 296 112.52 67.80 42.60
C PRO A 296 111.60 68.22 43.78
N VAL A 297 110.70 67.31 44.20
CA VAL A 297 109.74 67.44 45.34
C VAL A 297 110.25 66.69 46.61
N ALA A 298 109.88 67.19 47.79
CA ALA A 298 110.69 67.13 49.02
C ALA A 298 110.45 66.02 50.09
N SER A 299 109.36 65.22 50.12
CA SER A 299 109.22 64.04 51.04
C SER A 299 107.86 63.30 50.93
N ILE A 300 107.78 61.99 51.27
CA ILE A 300 106.52 61.24 51.52
C ILE A 300 106.61 60.46 52.85
N ALA A 301 105.62 60.66 53.73
CA ALA A 301 105.42 59.94 55.00
C ALA A 301 106.67 59.83 55.91
N GLY A 302 107.49 60.87 55.94
CA GLY A 302 108.68 60.94 56.80
C GLY A 302 109.89 60.13 56.33
N LEU A 303 109.81 59.44 55.18
CA LEU A 303 110.95 58.77 54.57
C LEU A 303 111.56 59.65 53.48
N THR A 304 112.89 59.83 53.52
CA THR A 304 113.66 60.60 52.53
C THR A 304 114.73 59.72 51.90
N GLY A 305 114.83 59.73 50.56
CA GLY A 305 115.73 58.89 49.77
C GLY A 305 114.98 57.82 48.96
N ALA A 306 115.69 56.77 48.53
CA ALA A 306 115.11 55.65 47.78
C ALA A 306 114.28 54.73 48.69
N VAL A 307 112.96 54.90 48.70
CA VAL A 307 112.03 54.11 49.54
C VAL A 307 111.64 52.80 48.83
N THR A 308 111.86 51.64 49.47
CA THR A 308 111.52 50.32 48.91
C THR A 308 110.08 49.90 49.24
N SER A 309 109.50 49.03 48.42
CA SER A 309 108.12 48.53 48.57
C SER A 309 107.84 47.78 49.89
N ALA A 310 108.89 47.27 50.54
CA ALA A 310 108.81 46.65 51.86
C ALA A 310 108.59 47.69 52.99
N ALA A 311 109.23 48.86 52.90
CA ALA A 311 109.09 49.93 53.88
C ALA A 311 107.70 50.60 53.80
N LEU A 312 107.11 50.69 52.61
CA LEU A 312 105.80 51.30 52.40
C LEU A 312 104.65 50.43 52.95
N LYS A 313 104.73 49.10 52.81
CA LYS A 313 103.68 48.17 53.29
C LYS A 313 103.54 48.13 54.82
N THR A 314 104.63 48.38 55.54
CA THR A 314 104.61 48.48 57.01
C THR A 314 104.07 49.84 57.47
N ALA A 315 104.45 50.93 56.79
CA ALA A 315 103.99 52.28 57.11
C ALA A 315 102.49 52.50 56.89
N THR A 316 101.83 51.66 56.07
CA THR A 316 100.39 51.75 55.76
C THR A 316 99.53 50.62 56.33
N ALA A 317 100.07 49.76 57.21
CA ALA A 317 99.32 48.71 57.93
C ALA A 317 98.48 47.73 57.05
N LEU A 318 98.95 47.38 55.85
CA LEU A 318 98.26 46.48 54.91
C LEU A 318 98.81 45.03 54.93
N ASN A 319 99.38 44.60 56.06
CA ASN A 319 100.14 43.36 56.18
C ASN A 319 99.31 42.08 56.41
N LEU A 320 97.98 42.17 56.57
CA LEU A 320 97.13 41.04 57.01
C LEU A 320 96.01 40.61 56.04
N VAL A 321 95.99 41.08 54.80
CA VAL A 321 94.95 40.68 53.83
C VAL A 321 95.39 39.42 53.06
N ASN A 322 94.89 38.23 53.41
CA ASN A 322 95.15 36.97 52.68
C ASN A 322 93.84 36.28 52.22
N ASN A 323 93.85 35.66 51.03
CA ASN A 323 92.65 35.20 50.30
C ASN A 323 92.84 33.74 49.83
N THR A 324 92.60 32.75 50.69
CA THR A 324 93.11 31.38 50.48
C THR A 324 92.07 30.23 50.54
N ALA A 325 90.74 30.44 50.50
CA ALA A 325 89.78 29.37 50.20
C ALA A 325 88.37 29.85 49.76
N ASP A 326 87.77 29.14 48.79
CA ASP A 326 86.55 29.51 48.05
C ASP A 326 85.22 29.01 48.68
N LEU A 327 85.28 27.97 49.54
CA LEU A 327 84.11 27.31 50.12
C LEU A 327 83.30 28.14 51.13
N SER A 328 83.82 29.31 51.54
CA SER A 328 83.19 30.20 52.53
C SER A 328 82.51 31.42 51.89
N LYS A 329 82.35 31.43 50.56
CA LYS A 329 81.67 32.53 49.87
C LYS A 329 80.15 32.32 49.88
N PRO A 330 79.34 33.29 50.31
CA PRO A 330 77.88 33.15 50.30
C PRO A 330 77.33 33.09 48.86
N ILE A 331 76.54 32.06 48.54
CA ILE A 331 75.72 32.02 47.32
C ILE A 331 74.42 32.82 47.54
N SER A 332 73.97 33.57 46.53
CA SER A 332 72.85 34.51 46.70
C SER A 332 71.49 33.80 46.80
N THR A 333 70.60 34.35 47.63
CA THR A 333 69.23 33.87 47.87
C THR A 333 68.38 33.78 46.60
N ALA A 334 68.72 34.55 45.56
CA ALA A 334 68.02 34.55 44.26
C ALA A 334 68.21 33.24 43.47
N THR A 335 69.36 32.58 43.62
CA THR A 335 69.66 31.33 42.91
C THR A 335 68.94 30.13 43.55
N GLN A 336 68.74 30.15 44.88
CA GLN A 336 67.98 29.12 45.59
C GLN A 336 66.47 29.20 45.30
N ALA A 337 65.94 30.40 45.04
CA ALA A 337 64.54 30.61 44.67
C ALA A 337 64.20 30.06 43.27
N ALA A 338 65.14 30.14 42.32
CA ALA A 338 64.94 29.65 40.95
C ALA A 338 64.88 28.12 40.84
N ILE A 339 65.61 27.40 41.71
CA ILE A 339 65.65 25.92 41.72
C ILE A 339 64.39 25.32 42.36
N ASN A 340 63.79 26.01 43.34
CA ASN A 340 62.57 25.55 44.02
C ASN A 340 61.29 25.73 43.18
N ALA A 341 61.35 26.48 42.06
CA ALA A 341 60.21 26.77 41.19
C ALA A 341 60.02 25.77 40.04
N LEU A 342 60.92 24.79 39.85
CA LEU A 342 60.88 23.85 38.74
C LEU A 342 60.24 22.51 39.18
N ALA A 343 58.98 22.30 38.75
CA ALA A 343 58.15 21.06 38.85
C ALA A 343 57.44 20.75 40.19
N VAL A 344 56.34 21.46 40.47
CA VAL A 344 55.36 21.09 41.52
C VAL A 344 53.97 20.97 40.89
N ALA A 345 53.28 19.84 41.11
CA ALA A 345 51.89 19.64 40.68
C ALA A 345 50.97 20.75 41.23
N THR A 346 50.06 21.25 40.40
CA THR A 346 49.16 22.37 40.71
C THR A 346 47.86 21.86 41.33
N THR A 347 47.23 22.66 42.19
CA THR A 347 45.92 22.36 42.78
C THR A 347 44.91 21.95 41.70
N GLY A 348 44.23 20.82 41.89
CA GLY A 348 43.28 20.25 40.94
C GLY A 348 43.87 19.19 40.00
N ASP A 349 45.20 19.07 39.89
CA ASP A 349 45.85 18.01 39.11
C ASP A 349 45.42 16.63 39.60
N PHE A 350 45.22 15.70 38.66
CA PHE A 350 44.81 14.33 38.94
C PHE A 350 45.95 13.34 38.68
N LYS A 351 46.12 12.36 39.57
CA LYS A 351 47.04 11.24 39.36
C LYS A 351 46.47 9.94 39.92
N PHE A 352 46.93 8.82 39.36
CA PHE A 352 46.78 7.51 39.97
C PHE A 352 47.98 7.17 40.87
N VAL A 353 47.72 6.53 42.01
CA VAL A 353 48.76 5.99 42.89
C VAL A 353 48.50 4.53 43.24
N MET A 354 49.56 3.74 43.31
CA MET A 354 49.54 2.37 43.87
C MET A 354 49.75 2.41 45.39
N ARG A 355 48.90 3.17 46.10
CA ARG A 355 48.92 3.31 47.56
C ARG A 355 47.50 3.22 48.10
N ALA A 356 47.34 2.66 49.30
CA ALA A 356 46.03 2.58 49.97
C ALA A 356 45.50 3.95 50.43
N THR A 357 46.38 4.93 50.63
CA THR A 357 46.05 6.28 51.11
C THR A 357 46.64 7.36 50.21
N ALA A 358 45.96 8.51 50.14
CA ALA A 358 46.42 9.66 49.36
C ALA A 358 47.73 10.22 49.95
N PRO A 359 48.75 10.54 49.13
CA PRO A 359 49.98 11.18 49.60
C PRO A 359 49.73 12.56 50.23
N THR A 360 50.69 13.04 51.03
CA THR A 360 50.64 14.40 51.62
C THR A 360 50.44 15.45 50.53
N GLY A 361 49.49 16.36 50.75
CA GLY A 361 49.10 17.39 49.78
C GLY A 361 48.15 16.92 48.67
N TRP A 362 47.58 15.71 48.78
CA TRP A 362 46.59 15.14 47.84
C TRP A 362 45.39 14.56 48.60
N VAL A 363 44.20 14.60 47.99
CA VAL A 363 42.96 13.99 48.51
C VAL A 363 42.47 12.86 47.60
N ALA A 364 41.87 11.82 48.18
CA ALA A 364 41.36 10.67 47.42
C ALA A 364 40.10 11.04 46.62
N GLY A 365 40.01 10.55 45.39
CA GLY A 365 38.84 10.69 44.52
C GLY A 365 37.77 9.63 44.81
N ASP A 366 37.24 9.61 46.02
CA ASP A 366 36.36 8.56 46.54
C ASP A 366 34.93 9.05 46.85
N GLY A 367 34.57 10.26 46.43
CA GLY A 367 33.27 10.83 46.76
C GLY A 367 33.15 11.39 48.17
N SER A 368 34.25 11.42 48.94
CA SER A 368 34.31 12.07 50.25
C SER A 368 34.11 13.59 50.17
N THR A 369 34.17 14.29 51.30
CA THR A 369 33.95 15.74 51.33
C THR A 369 35.19 16.49 51.81
N ILE A 370 35.42 17.67 51.23
CA ILE A 370 36.46 18.64 51.63
C ILE A 370 35.83 19.92 52.17
N GLY A 371 36.50 20.58 53.10
CA GLY A 371 36.04 21.85 53.67
C GLY A 371 36.95 22.36 54.79
N ASN A 372 36.54 23.45 55.41
CA ASN A 372 37.31 24.06 56.51
C ASN A 372 37.29 23.19 57.78
N VAL A 373 38.11 23.54 58.79
CA VAL A 373 38.26 22.77 60.04
C VAL A 373 36.93 22.62 60.83
N GLY A 374 35.92 23.46 60.57
CA GLY A 374 34.59 23.39 61.19
C GLY A 374 33.47 22.86 60.29
N SER A 375 33.77 22.41 59.07
CA SER A 375 32.74 22.08 58.07
C SER A 375 32.15 20.67 58.20
N GLY A 376 32.64 19.86 59.14
CA GLY A 376 32.28 18.44 59.26
C GLY A 376 32.61 17.61 58.03
N ALA A 377 33.56 18.06 57.20
CA ALA A 377 34.01 17.34 56.01
C ALA A 377 34.88 16.13 56.38
N THR A 378 34.92 15.13 55.50
CA THR A 378 35.83 13.97 55.65
C THR A 378 37.29 14.41 55.72
N ARG A 379 37.67 15.44 54.95
CA ARG A 379 38.90 16.19 55.12
C ARG A 379 38.60 17.66 55.43
N ALA A 380 38.42 17.93 56.72
CA ALA A 380 38.21 19.26 57.28
C ALA A 380 39.55 19.92 57.63
N ASN A 381 40.19 20.60 56.67
CA ASN A 381 41.49 21.22 56.85
C ASN A 381 41.70 22.41 55.90
N VAL A 382 42.46 23.42 56.34
CA VAL A 382 42.81 24.61 55.56
C VAL A 382 43.55 24.27 54.26
N ASP A 383 44.28 23.15 54.22
CA ASP A 383 44.97 22.69 53.02
C ASP A 383 44.02 22.40 51.85
N THR A 384 42.73 22.19 52.09
CA THR A 384 41.73 21.96 51.04
C THR A 384 41.14 23.24 50.44
N GLN A 385 41.49 24.42 50.95
CA GLN A 385 40.87 25.69 50.54
C GLN A 385 41.09 26.03 49.06
N ALA A 386 42.31 25.79 48.56
CA ALA A 386 42.65 26.06 47.17
C ALA A 386 41.83 25.18 46.22
N LEU A 387 41.76 23.87 46.51
CA LEU A 387 40.95 22.94 45.73
C LEU A 387 39.46 23.23 45.84
N PHE A 388 38.97 23.55 47.04
CA PHE A 388 37.58 23.96 47.24
C PHE A 388 37.23 25.19 46.40
N THR A 389 38.11 26.20 46.37
CA THR A 389 37.89 27.44 45.61
C THR A 389 37.89 27.21 44.10
N ALA A 390 38.86 26.44 43.61
CA ALA A 390 38.94 26.09 42.19
C ALA A 390 37.68 25.34 41.75
N TRP A 391 37.32 24.25 42.44
CA TRP A 391 36.17 23.43 42.05
C TRP A 391 34.81 24.08 42.31
N TRP A 392 34.73 25.00 43.29
CA TRP A 392 33.51 25.78 43.48
C TRP A 392 33.24 26.70 42.29
N THR A 393 34.30 27.23 41.68
CA THR A 393 34.23 28.15 40.52
C THR A 393 33.99 27.39 39.22
N ASP A 394 34.68 26.26 39.04
CA ASP A 394 34.70 25.55 37.76
C ASP A 394 33.51 24.60 37.55
N TYR A 395 32.86 24.15 38.63
CA TYR A 395 31.80 23.13 38.55
C TYR A 395 30.47 23.62 39.13
N THR A 396 29.39 23.22 38.47
CA THR A 396 28.02 23.50 38.95
C THR A 396 27.65 22.63 40.15
N ASN A 397 26.61 23.04 40.89
CA ASN A 397 26.09 22.28 42.03
C ASN A 397 25.51 20.90 41.63
N ALA A 398 25.18 20.72 40.35
CA ALA A 398 24.73 19.44 39.80
C ALA A 398 25.91 18.47 39.57
N GLN A 399 27.09 18.98 39.24
CA GLN A 399 28.31 18.19 39.01
C GLN A 399 29.04 17.88 40.31
N LEU A 400 29.18 18.87 41.19
CA LEU A 400 29.76 18.73 42.53
C LEU A 400 28.83 19.38 43.56
N PRO A 401 27.94 18.60 44.19
CA PRO A 401 27.05 19.10 45.22
C PRO A 401 27.78 19.75 46.39
N ILE A 402 27.32 20.94 46.79
CA ILE A 402 27.71 21.56 48.04
C ILE A 402 26.75 21.14 49.16
N LEU A 403 27.29 20.86 50.33
CA LEU A 403 26.54 20.40 51.49
C LEU A 403 26.70 21.39 52.65
N THR A 404 25.71 21.42 53.54
CA THR A 404 25.83 22.09 54.85
C THR A 404 26.90 21.42 55.71
N SER A 405 27.29 22.06 56.82
CA SER A 405 28.21 21.48 57.80
C SER A 405 27.71 20.16 58.42
N THR A 406 26.39 19.94 58.40
CA THR A 406 25.72 18.69 58.84
C THR A 406 25.60 17.64 57.74
N GLY A 407 25.93 18.00 56.49
CA GLY A 407 25.93 17.06 55.38
C GLY A 407 24.69 16.98 54.52
N THR A 408 23.72 17.86 54.77
CA THR A 408 22.53 17.99 53.93
C THR A 408 22.85 18.77 52.67
N ALA A 409 22.21 18.45 51.54
CA ALA A 409 22.39 19.20 50.30
C ALA A 409 22.07 20.69 50.49
N SER A 410 22.90 21.55 49.92
CA SER A 410 22.79 23.00 49.96
C SER A 410 22.97 23.58 48.55
N THR A 411 22.82 24.90 48.42
CA THR A 411 23.10 25.66 47.20
C THR A 411 24.36 26.49 47.38
N ARG A 412 25.05 26.79 46.27
CA ARG A 412 26.22 27.67 46.28
C ARG A 412 25.80 29.10 46.65
N GLY A 413 26.59 29.75 47.50
CA GLY A 413 26.41 31.13 47.96
C GLY A 413 27.03 32.16 47.00
N ALA A 414 27.31 33.36 47.52
CA ALA A 414 27.81 34.48 46.71
C ALA A 414 29.24 34.30 46.18
N SER A 415 30.06 33.50 46.86
CA SER A 415 31.44 33.18 46.43
C SER A 415 31.94 31.92 47.12
N ALA A 416 32.98 31.30 46.56
CA ALA A 416 33.67 30.18 47.19
C ALA A 416 34.17 30.53 48.60
N ALA A 417 34.70 31.75 48.79
CA ALA A 417 35.17 32.21 50.09
C ALA A 417 34.03 32.36 51.11
N ALA A 418 32.85 32.81 50.69
CA ALA A 418 31.69 32.94 51.57
C ALA A 418 31.17 31.55 52.03
N ASP A 419 31.07 30.61 51.12
CA ASP A 419 30.65 29.23 51.44
C ASP A 419 31.71 28.48 52.26
N TRP A 420 32.99 28.74 52.00
CA TRP A 420 34.10 28.23 52.80
C TRP A 420 34.03 28.73 54.24
N THR A 421 33.83 30.04 54.46
CA THR A 421 33.68 30.62 55.80
C THR A 421 32.39 30.15 56.49
N ALA A 422 31.32 29.92 55.72
CA ALA A 422 30.05 29.37 56.23
C ALA A 422 30.13 27.90 56.67
N GLY A 423 31.30 27.24 56.56
CA GLY A 423 31.48 25.85 56.98
C GLY A 423 30.76 24.86 56.08
N LYS A 424 30.47 25.23 54.83
CA LYS A 424 29.97 24.27 53.85
C LYS A 424 31.07 23.33 53.40
N ARG A 425 30.68 22.15 52.94
CA ARG A 425 31.60 21.13 52.44
C ARG A 425 31.27 20.79 50.99
N LEU A 426 32.30 20.58 50.17
CA LEU A 426 32.17 20.21 48.76
C LEU A 426 32.47 18.72 48.61
N THR A 427 31.67 18.01 47.82
CA THR A 427 31.98 16.61 47.47
C THR A 427 33.19 16.55 46.54
N VAL A 428 34.03 15.53 46.70
CA VAL A 428 35.11 15.19 45.78
C VAL A 428 34.57 14.31 44.66
N PHE A 429 35.18 14.37 43.47
CA PHE A 429 34.85 13.42 42.40
C PHE A 429 35.11 11.98 42.84
N ASP A 430 34.11 11.12 42.68
CA ASP A 430 34.22 9.68 42.90
C ASP A 430 34.66 8.99 41.60
N VAL A 431 35.92 8.56 41.55
CA VAL A 431 36.53 7.95 40.35
C VAL A 431 36.77 6.43 40.50
N ARG A 432 36.28 5.83 41.59
CA ARG A 432 36.40 4.37 41.81
C ARG A 432 35.52 3.61 40.82
N GLU A 433 36.01 2.46 40.36
CA GLU A 433 35.29 1.52 39.48
C GLU A 433 34.75 2.16 38.18
N ARG A 434 35.43 3.19 37.68
CA ARG A 434 35.00 3.98 36.51
C ARG A 434 36.13 4.21 35.53
N PHE A 435 35.80 4.24 34.23
CA PHE A 435 36.73 4.66 33.19
C PHE A 435 36.82 6.19 33.12
N ILE A 436 38.04 6.69 32.97
CA ILE A 436 38.30 8.11 32.71
C ILE A 436 38.38 8.30 31.20
N ARG A 437 37.62 9.27 30.69
CA ARG A 437 37.61 9.66 29.27
C ARG A 437 37.83 11.16 29.13
N SER A 438 38.39 11.56 28.01
CA SER A 438 38.51 12.98 27.67
C SER A 438 37.11 13.60 27.49
N SER A 439 37.01 14.89 27.79
CA SER A 439 35.81 15.69 27.56
C SER A 439 35.52 15.86 26.07
N GLY A 440 34.25 15.94 25.69
CA GLY A 440 33.81 16.16 24.31
C GLY A 440 32.47 16.86 24.25
N THR A 441 31.93 17.12 23.05
CA THR A 441 30.72 17.93 22.85
C THR A 441 29.46 17.39 23.55
N VAL A 442 29.43 16.10 23.90
CA VAL A 442 28.34 15.39 24.60
C VAL A 442 28.73 14.98 26.04
N VAL A 443 30.03 15.03 26.37
CA VAL A 443 30.60 14.57 27.64
C VAL A 443 31.17 15.77 28.40
N ILE A 444 30.43 16.25 29.40
CA ILE A 444 30.73 17.44 30.19
C ILE A 444 31.63 17.06 31.38
N ASN A 445 32.68 17.85 31.63
CA ASN A 445 33.61 17.67 32.75
C ASN A 445 32.87 17.40 34.06
N GLY A 446 33.30 16.39 34.81
CA GLY A 446 32.72 16.06 36.11
C GLY A 446 31.34 15.39 36.10
N THR A 447 30.79 15.04 34.93
CA THR A 447 29.47 14.39 34.82
C THR A 447 29.59 12.87 34.80
N LYS A 448 28.70 12.19 35.53
CA LYS A 448 28.60 10.72 35.57
C LYS A 448 27.79 10.23 34.36
N TYR A 449 28.25 9.18 33.70
CA TYR A 449 27.55 8.57 32.57
C TYR A 449 27.42 7.06 32.78
N ALA A 450 26.29 6.49 32.36
CA ALA A 450 26.12 5.04 32.30
C ALA A 450 27.10 4.43 31.29
N GLU A 451 27.48 3.18 31.51
CA GLU A 451 28.35 2.43 30.60
C GLU A 451 27.72 2.37 29.20
N SER A 452 28.50 2.70 28.18
CA SER A 452 28.08 2.60 26.76
C SER A 452 28.80 1.46 26.04
N VAL A 453 29.59 0.65 26.76
CA VAL A 453 30.16 -0.60 26.25
C VAL A 453 29.14 -1.71 26.48
N GLY A 454 27.98 -1.58 25.85
CA GLY A 454 27.01 -2.66 25.76
C GLY A 454 27.39 -3.63 24.64
N PRO A 455 26.83 -4.86 24.61
CA PRO A 455 26.98 -5.75 23.47
C PRO A 455 26.54 -5.00 22.21
N HIS A 456 27.48 -4.76 21.29
CA HIS A 456 27.19 -4.20 19.99
C HIS A 456 27.19 -5.34 18.98
N THR A 457 26.26 -5.28 18.04
CA THR A 457 26.15 -6.29 16.97
C THR A 457 26.75 -5.72 15.69
N HIS A 458 27.60 -6.51 15.05
CA HIS A 458 28.00 -6.27 13.68
C HIS A 458 26.98 -6.93 12.75
N PRO A 459 26.25 -6.17 11.91
CA PRO A 459 25.37 -6.78 10.93
C PRO A 459 26.22 -7.47 9.85
N ILE A 460 26.21 -8.80 9.84
CA ILE A 460 26.61 -9.59 8.68
C ILE A 460 25.37 -9.81 7.81
N SER A 461 25.42 -9.37 6.54
CA SER A 461 24.34 -9.67 5.61
C SER A 461 24.39 -11.16 5.25
N PRO A 462 23.30 -11.93 5.42
CA PRO A 462 23.29 -13.34 5.06
C PRO A 462 23.44 -13.50 3.55
N MET A 463 24.37 -14.36 3.12
CA MET A 463 24.44 -14.80 1.73
C MET A 463 23.11 -15.50 1.38
N VAL A 464 22.50 -15.05 0.27
CA VAL A 464 21.26 -15.59 -0.28
C VAL A 464 21.38 -17.11 -0.47
N ALA A 465 20.50 -17.87 0.18
CA ALA A 465 20.30 -19.28 -0.10
C ALA A 465 19.64 -19.42 -1.48
N LEU A 466 20.39 -19.94 -2.46
CA LEU A 466 19.84 -20.37 -3.75
C LEU A 466 18.98 -21.64 -3.53
N PRO A 467 17.73 -21.70 -4.03
CA PRO A 467 16.90 -22.88 -3.90
C PRO A 467 17.46 -24.01 -4.79
N GLY A 468 17.85 -25.12 -4.18
CA GLY A 468 18.16 -26.34 -4.91
C GLY A 468 16.90 -27.16 -5.18
N THR A 469 16.65 -27.48 -6.45
CA THR A 469 15.82 -28.62 -6.85
C THR A 469 16.24 -29.15 -8.23
N GLY A 470 16.79 -30.38 -8.23
CA GLY A 470 16.55 -31.34 -9.31
C GLY A 470 17.76 -31.80 -10.13
N GLY A 471 18.30 -32.97 -9.76
CA GLY A 471 18.79 -33.96 -10.71
C GLY A 471 20.30 -34.04 -10.90
N GLY A 472 20.92 -35.12 -10.42
CA GLY A 472 22.27 -35.50 -10.83
C GLY A 472 23.03 -36.30 -9.78
N SER A 473 23.00 -37.62 -9.95
CA SER A 473 23.92 -38.57 -9.32
C SER A 473 25.39 -38.11 -9.41
N GLY A 474 26.14 -38.28 -8.33
CA GLY A 474 27.61 -38.38 -8.41
C GLY A 474 28.37 -37.71 -7.27
N PHE A 475 29.14 -38.54 -6.55
CA PHE A 475 30.35 -38.22 -5.78
C PHE A 475 30.19 -37.86 -4.30
N THR A 476 30.13 -38.93 -3.50
CA THR A 476 30.59 -38.97 -2.11
C THR A 476 32.08 -38.64 -1.98
N TYR A 477 32.34 -37.63 -1.14
CA TYR A 477 33.51 -37.38 -0.26
C TYR A 477 34.95 -37.46 -0.80
N ASN A 478 35.63 -36.31 -0.72
CA ASN A 478 36.92 -36.24 -0.05
C ASN A 478 37.03 -34.93 0.75
N GLN A 479 36.37 -34.88 1.92
CA GLN A 479 36.78 -33.94 2.95
C GLN A 479 37.85 -34.64 3.79
N VAL A 480 39.08 -34.15 3.67
CA VAL A 480 40.18 -34.50 4.56
C VAL A 480 39.81 -33.99 5.94
N SER A 481 39.30 -34.92 6.77
CA SER A 481 39.17 -34.77 8.21
C SER A 481 40.51 -35.08 8.84
N THR A 482 41.23 -34.06 9.31
CA THR A 482 42.10 -34.20 10.48
C THR A 482 41.25 -33.89 11.70
N GLY A 483 40.91 -34.94 12.43
CA GLY A 483 39.92 -34.91 13.50
C GLY A 483 40.34 -34.12 14.74
N SER A 484 39.34 -33.60 15.45
CA SER A 484 39.15 -33.87 16.87
C SER A 484 37.68 -33.61 17.27
N PRO A 485 37.08 -34.40 18.17
CA PRO A 485 35.64 -34.57 18.26
C PRO A 485 35.04 -33.86 19.48
N LEU A 486 33.99 -33.06 19.32
CA LEU A 486 32.98 -32.87 20.37
C LEU A 486 31.62 -32.50 19.76
N GLY A 487 30.65 -33.41 19.94
CA GLY A 487 29.34 -33.05 20.50
C GLY A 487 28.30 -32.43 19.57
N ALA A 488 27.30 -33.22 19.24
CA ALA A 488 26.07 -32.83 18.60
C ALA A 488 25.25 -31.77 19.37
N GLY A 489 24.60 -30.88 18.62
CA GLY A 489 23.30 -30.27 18.93
C GLY A 489 23.19 -29.36 20.16
N ASN A 490 23.30 -28.05 19.95
CA ASN A 490 22.55 -27.09 20.76
C ASN A 490 22.18 -25.85 19.94
N THR A 491 20.89 -25.51 19.92
CA THR A 491 20.24 -24.40 19.20
C THR A 491 20.40 -23.07 19.95
N GLY A 492 21.61 -22.73 20.36
CA GLY A 492 21.94 -21.42 20.91
C GLY A 492 23.14 -20.87 20.17
N SER A 493 23.00 -19.72 19.50
CA SER A 493 24.17 -18.90 19.17
C SER A 493 25.05 -18.81 20.42
N PRO A 494 26.38 -19.05 20.34
CA PRO A 494 27.24 -18.58 21.40
C PRO A 494 27.14 -17.05 21.33
N ALA A 495 26.36 -16.47 22.23
CA ALA A 495 26.69 -15.16 22.73
C ALA A 495 28.14 -15.30 23.20
N GLY A 496 29.08 -14.76 22.42
CA GLY A 496 30.45 -14.65 22.86
C GLY A 496 30.40 -13.83 24.15
N THR A 497 30.54 -14.51 25.29
CA THR A 497 30.81 -13.83 26.54
C THR A 497 32.19 -13.24 26.37
N GLU A 498 32.27 -11.96 26.01
CA GLU A 498 33.51 -11.21 26.21
C GLU A 498 33.83 -11.36 27.69
N THR A 499 34.91 -12.10 27.97
CA THR A 499 35.45 -12.16 29.31
C THR A 499 35.90 -10.73 29.60
N ALA A 500 35.23 -10.04 30.52
CA ALA A 500 35.56 -8.67 30.88
C ALA A 500 37.08 -8.55 31.08
N PRO A 501 37.74 -7.50 30.58
CA PRO A 501 39.18 -7.39 30.69
C PRO A 501 39.59 -7.42 32.17
N VAL A 502 40.73 -8.06 32.50
CA VAL A 502 41.24 -8.13 33.88
C VAL A 502 41.76 -6.74 34.28
N HIS A 503 41.10 -6.05 35.21
CA HIS A 503 41.43 -4.66 35.57
C HIS A 503 42.17 -4.58 36.91
N ILE A 504 43.22 -3.76 36.98
CA ILE A 504 43.93 -3.40 38.22
C ILE A 504 43.40 -2.04 38.69
N ALA A 505 42.83 -1.98 39.89
CA ALA A 505 42.36 -0.74 40.49
C ALA A 505 43.53 0.05 41.11
N MET A 506 43.67 1.33 40.74
CA MET A 506 44.59 2.30 41.35
C MET A 506 43.80 3.39 42.07
N LEU A 507 44.34 3.94 43.17
CA LEU A 507 43.70 5.05 43.87
C LEU A 507 43.88 6.34 43.07
N GLY A 508 42.77 6.93 42.59
CA GLY A 508 42.77 8.26 42.00
C GLY A 508 42.89 9.33 43.09
N CYS A 509 43.75 10.32 42.89
CA CYS A 509 43.99 11.41 43.84
C CYS A 509 44.00 12.77 43.15
N PHE A 510 43.52 13.80 43.83
CA PHE A 510 43.54 15.19 43.38
C PHE A 510 44.50 16.02 44.24
N LYS A 511 45.29 16.90 43.61
CA LYS A 511 46.22 17.79 44.30
C LYS A 511 45.44 18.87 45.04
N LEU A 512 45.75 19.05 46.33
CA LEU A 512 45.23 20.14 47.15
C LEU A 512 45.88 21.47 46.84
#